data_AF-A0ABD0NTG7-F1
#
_entry.id   AF-A0ABD0NTG7-F1
#
_cell.length_a   1.000
_cell.length_b   1.000
_cell.length_c   1.000
_cell.angle_alpha   90.00
_cell.angle_beta   90.00
_cell.angle_gamma   90.00
#
_symmetry.space_group_name_H-M   'P 1'
#
loop_
_entity.id
_entity.type
_entity.pdbx_description
1 polymer ?
#
loop_
_entity_poly.entity_id
_entity_poly.type
_entity_poly.pdbx_seq_one_letter_code
_entity_poly.pdbx_strand_id
1 'polypeptide(L)' 'AIELDLNKFPRGAKTAKQCSLDMVLKEHELPSISIFKQKRVKGWWPFVARDENDEFELT' A
#
# COMPACT_ATOMS: atom_id res chain seq x y z
N ALA A 1 -16.88 1.56 3.49
CA ALA A 1 -16.23 1.16 2.23
C ALA A 1 -14.86 1.82 2.20
N ILE A 2 -13.85 1.16 1.63
CA ILE A 2 -12.48 1.71 1.51
C ILE A 2 -12.34 2.33 0.12
N GLU A 3 -11.86 3.57 0.06
CA GLU A 3 -11.58 4.28 -1.20
C GLU A 3 -10.08 4.28 -1.47
N LEU A 4 -9.69 3.96 -2.71
CA LEU A 4 -8.29 3.88 -3.15
C LEU A 4 -8.16 4.55 -4.52
N ASP A 5 -7.19 5.47 -4.68
CA ASP A 5 -6.86 6.05 -5.99
C ASP A 5 -6.01 5.08 -6.81
N LEU A 6 -6.67 4.32 -7.68
CA LEU A 6 -6.03 3.33 -8.54
C LEU A 6 -5.21 3.95 -9.70
N ASN A 7 -5.25 5.26 -9.91
CA ASN A 7 -4.39 5.94 -10.88
C ASN A 7 -3.02 6.30 -10.33
N LYS A 8 -2.90 6.45 -9.00
CA LYS A 8 -1.67 6.79 -8.28
C LYS A 8 -1.38 5.79 -7.17
N PHE A 9 -1.68 4.52 -7.41
CA PHE A 9 -1.50 3.47 -6.43
C PHE A 9 0.00 3.29 -6.12
N PRO A 10 0.44 3.18 -4.85
CA PRO A 10 1.85 3.01 -4.53
C PRO A 10 2.39 1.71 -5.15
N ARG A 11 3.67 1.65 -5.46
CA ARG A 11 4.28 0.40 -5.92
C ARG A 11 4.51 -0.55 -4.75
N GLY A 12 3.96 -1.76 -4.86
CA GLY A 12 4.13 -2.80 -3.84
C GLY A 12 5.57 -3.28 -3.72
N ALA A 13 5.93 -3.77 -2.53
CA ALA A 13 7.21 -4.40 -2.26
C ALA A 13 7.37 -5.70 -3.06
N LYS A 14 8.62 -6.05 -3.40
CA LYS A 14 8.91 -7.28 -4.16
C LYS A 14 8.72 -8.54 -3.32
N THR A 15 8.91 -8.45 -2.01
CA THR A 15 8.85 -9.59 -1.09
C THR A 15 8.04 -9.21 0.16
N ALA A 16 7.42 -10.20 0.80
CA ALA A 16 6.67 -9.97 2.05
C ALA A 16 7.57 -9.39 3.17
N LYS A 17 8.84 -9.81 3.24
CA LYS A 17 9.81 -9.29 4.21
C LYS A 17 10.11 -7.79 4.06
N GLN A 18 9.90 -7.24 2.87
CA GLN A 18 10.10 -5.82 2.58
C GLN A 18 8.81 -5.01 2.63
N CYS A 19 7.66 -5.67 2.87
CA CYS A 19 6.38 -5.03 3.03
C CYS A 19 6.25 -4.59 4.49
N SER A 20 6.31 -3.29 4.76
CA SER A 20 6.36 -2.75 6.13
C SER A 20 5.50 -1.50 6.29
N LEU A 21 5.16 -1.18 7.53
CA LEU A 21 4.34 0.00 7.88
C LEU A 21 4.97 1.31 7.37
N ASP A 22 6.30 1.39 7.31
CA ASP A 22 7.05 2.52 6.76
C ASP A 22 6.61 2.89 5.34
N MET A 23 6.15 1.92 4.53
CA MET A 23 5.64 2.18 3.19
C MET A 23 4.35 2.99 3.20
N VAL A 24 3.51 2.84 4.23
CA VAL A 24 2.29 3.64 4.41
C VAL A 24 2.65 5.02 4.93
N LEU A 25 3.52 5.09 5.95
CA LEU A 25 3.95 6.35 6.56
C LEU A 25 4.69 7.26 5.56
N LYS A 26 5.42 6.66 4.61
CA LYS A 26 6.19 7.36 3.56
C LYS A 26 5.62 7.12 2.17
N GLU A 27 4.30 6.94 2.05
CA GLU A 27 3.65 6.65 0.77
C GLU A 27 4.02 7.67 -0.32
N HIS A 28 4.14 8.95 0.05
CA HIS A 28 4.50 10.04 -0.86
C HIS A 28 5.92 9.94 -1.45
N GLU A 29 6.81 9.17 -0.81
CA GLU A 29 8.17 8.90 -1.30
C GLU A 29 8.21 7.69 -2.24
N LEU A 30 7.16 6.86 -2.24
CA LEU A 30 7.10 5.66 -3.07
C LEU A 30 6.68 6.01 -4.51
N PRO A 31 7.29 5.37 -5.51
CA PRO A 31 6.86 5.54 -6.89
C PRO A 31 5.43 5.01 -7.05
N SER A 32 4.55 5.85 -7.61
CA SER A 32 3.16 5.49 -7.90
C SER A 32 3.00 4.82 -9.27
N ILE A 33 1.97 3.99 -9.41
CA ILE A 33 1.55 3.32 -10.64
C ILE A 33 0.05 3.55 -10.87
N SER A 34 -0.36 3.51 -12.14
CA SER A 34 -1.79 3.38 -12.48
C SER A 34 -2.09 1.92 -12.75
N ILE A 35 -2.92 1.31 -11.90
CA ILE A 35 -3.34 -0.09 -12.06
C ILE A 35 -4.14 -0.26 -13.35
N PHE A 36 -4.90 0.75 -13.77
CA PHE A 36 -5.64 0.71 -15.04
C PHE A 36 -4.73 0.64 -16.27
N LYS A 37 -3.52 1.24 -16.19
CA LYS A 37 -2.53 1.18 -17.28
C LYS A 37 -1.73 -0.13 -17.27
N GLN A 38 -1.73 -0.88 -16.17
CA GLN A 38 -0.99 -2.13 -16.03
C GLN A 38 -1.93 -3.33 -16.04
N LYS A 39 -1.83 -4.20 -17.06
CA LYS A 39 -2.71 -5.37 -17.20
C LYS A 39 -2.70 -6.31 -15.99
N ARG A 40 -1.55 -6.44 -15.32
CA ARG A 40 -1.39 -7.17 -14.05
C ARG A 40 -0.27 -6.54 -13.24
N VAL A 41 -0.49 -6.38 -11.95
CA VAL A 41 0.53 -5.94 -10.99
C VAL A 41 0.72 -7.04 -9.95
N LYS A 42 1.97 -7.34 -9.60
CA LYS A 42 2.32 -8.23 -8.48
C LYS A 42 3.21 -7.47 -7.53
N GLY A 43 2.87 -7.50 -6.25
CA GLY A 43 3.59 -6.83 -5.18
C GLY A 43 2.92 -7.11 -3.85
N TRP A 44 3.60 -6.72 -2.78
CA TRP A 44 3.10 -6.76 -1.42
C TRP A 44 2.80 -5.34 -0.97
N TRP A 45 1.58 -5.10 -0.51
CA TRP A 45 1.17 -3.80 0.03
C TRP A 45 0.79 -3.96 1.49
N PRO A 46 1.31 -3.09 2.38
CA PRO A 46 0.87 -3.07 3.76
C PRO A 46 -0.47 -2.35 3.80
N PHE A 47 -1.52 -3.09 4.12
CA PHE A 47 -2.80 -2.50 4.50
C PHE A 47 -2.83 -2.36 6.00
N VAL A 48 -3.26 -1.19 6.48
CA VAL A 48 -3.37 -0.92 7.91
C VAL A 48 -4.82 -0.71 8.27
N ALA A 49 -5.27 -1.41 9.31
CA ALA A 49 -6.50 -1.09 10.01
C ALA A 49 -6.16 -0.23 11.23
N ARG A 50 -7.11 0.59 11.67
CA ARG A 50 -7.05 1.21 12.99
C ARG A 50 -7.76 0.31 13.97
N ASP A 51 -7.11 0.01 15.08
CA ASP A 51 -7.70 -0.72 16.18
C ASP A 51 -8.61 0.19 17.05
N GLU A 52 -9.16 -0.35 18.13
CA GLU A 52 -10.01 0.39 19.07
C GLU A 52 -9.26 1.52 19.82
N ASN A 53 -7.93 1.53 19.76
CA ASN A 53 -7.05 2.51 20.41
C ASN A 53 -6.45 3.53 19.43
N ASP A 54 -6.93 3.56 18.17
CA ASP A 54 -6.37 4.39 17.08
C ASP A 54 -4.90 4.05 16.71
N GLU A 55 -4.40 2.87 17.09
CA GLU A 55 -3.10 2.37 16.64
C GLU A 55 -3.19 1.71 15.25
N PHE A 56 -2.15 1.89 14.45
CA PHE A 56 -2.07 1.29 13.10
C PHE A 56 -1.53 -0.14 13.18
N GLU A 57 -2.38 -1.12 12.88
CA GLU A 57 -1.98 -2.53 12.78
C GLU A 57 -2.02 -3.01 11.33
N LEU A 58 -1.05 -3.86 10.94
CA LEU A 58 -1.09 -4.52 9.63
C LEU A 58 -2.24 -5.54 9.57
N THR A 59 -2.99 -5.54 8.48
CA THR A 59 -4.08 -6.49 8.18
C THR A 59 -3.73 -7.41 7.02
#